data_AF-A0AAT9HG01-F1
#
_entry.id   AF-A0AAT9HG01-F1
#
_cell.length_a   1.000
_cell.length_b   1.000
_cell.length_c   1.000
_cell.angle_alpha   90.00
_cell.angle_beta   90.00
_cell.angle_gamma   90.00
#
_symmetry.space_group_name_H-M   'P 1'
#
loop_
_entity.id
_entity.type
_entity.pdbx_description
1 polymer ?
#
loop_
_entity_poly.entity_id
_entity_poly.type
_entity_poly.pdbx_seq_one_letter_code
_entity_poly.pdbx_strand_id
1 'polypeptide(L)'
;MASARALLTGRPVSVRHLVLITDGSSFSDEDRLEEELDACAGQFTCDVFAVGVDWKPDPLLLLAERLHGTAEFVDEGLGRAITGPFSGCAGCTRRSCRSR
;
A
#
# COMPACT_ATOMS: atom_id res chain seq x y z
N MET A 1 -1.36 1.45 -10.40
CA MET A 1 -0.02 2.05 -10.21
C MET A 1 0.36 3.04 -11.30
N ALA A 2 0.49 2.61 -12.58
CA ALA A 2 0.86 3.49 -13.69
C ALA A 2 0.08 4.83 -13.77
N SER A 3 -1.26 4.81 -13.67
CA SER A 3 -2.08 6.03 -13.71
C SER A 3 -1.80 6.98 -12.54
N ALA A 4 -1.59 6.45 -11.34
CA ALA A 4 -1.26 7.25 -10.16
C ALA A 4 0.11 7.92 -10.33
N ARG A 5 1.11 7.17 -10.83
CA ARG A 5 2.43 7.72 -11.17
C ARG A 5 2.30 8.91 -12.14
N ALA A 6 1.61 8.72 -13.27
CA ALA A 6 1.44 9.78 -14.26
C ALA A 6 0.76 11.04 -13.69
N LEU A 7 -0.26 10.87 -12.85
CA LEU A 7 -0.95 11.99 -12.19
C LEU A 7 -0.08 12.72 -11.18
N LEU A 8 0.70 12.00 -10.38
CA LEU A 8 1.49 12.57 -9.29
C LEU A 8 2.78 13.22 -9.79
N THR A 9 3.46 12.62 -10.78
CA THR A 9 4.69 13.18 -11.35
C THR A 9 4.44 14.41 -12.22
N GLY A 10 3.25 14.53 -12.81
CA GLY A 10 2.83 15.72 -13.57
C GLY A 10 2.51 16.96 -12.71
N ARG A 11 2.60 16.88 -11.38
CA ARG A 11 2.27 17.99 -10.46
C ARG A 11 3.52 18.55 -9.77
N PRO A 12 3.72 19.89 -9.77
CA PRO A 12 4.84 20.54 -9.09
C PRO A 12 4.53 20.71 -7.59
N VAL A 13 4.48 19.61 -6.85
CA VAL A 13 4.24 19.58 -5.41
C VAL A 13 5.39 18.90 -4.68
N SER A 14 5.70 19.35 -3.47
CA SER A 14 6.81 18.83 -2.67
C SER A 14 6.50 17.49 -2.00
N VAL A 15 5.23 17.17 -1.79
CA VAL A 15 4.78 15.94 -1.13
C VAL A 15 3.79 15.23 -2.05
N ARG A 16 4.04 13.94 -2.30
CA ARG A 16 3.19 13.07 -3.09
C ARG A 16 2.94 11.80 -2.28
N HIS A 17 1.69 11.59 -1.90
CA HIS A 17 1.27 10.44 -1.12
C HIS A 17 0.00 9.84 -1.74
N LEU A 18 -0.02 8.52 -1.87
CA LEU A 18 -1.13 7.74 -2.38
C LEU A 18 -1.74 6.92 -1.24
N VAL A 19 -3.05 6.99 -1.11
CA VAL A 19 -3.81 6.02 -0.31
C VAL A 19 -4.45 5.04 -1.28
N LEU A 20 -4.01 3.78 -1.24
CA LEU A 20 -4.55 2.69 -2.05
C LEU A 20 -5.53 1.89 -1.19
N ILE A 21 -6.78 1.81 -1.62
CA ILE A 21 -7.79 0.96 -0.99
C ILE A 21 -8.17 -0.09 -2.01
N THR A 22 -8.05 -1.36 -1.64
CA THR A 22 -8.33 -2.48 -2.54
C THR A 22 -9.12 -3.55 -1.81
N ASP A 23 -10.18 -4.03 -2.44
CA ASP A 23 -10.94 -5.24 -2.09
C ASP A 23 -10.47 -6.46 -2.91
N GLY A 24 -9.63 -6.20 -3.92
CA GLY A 24 -9.29 -7.13 -4.99
C GLY A 24 -8.38 -8.29 -4.60
N SER A 25 -8.99 -9.48 -4.51
CA SER A 25 -8.35 -10.78 -4.53
C SER A 25 -7.23 -10.92 -5.58
N SER A 26 -6.05 -11.34 -5.09
CA SER A 26 -4.83 -11.83 -5.76
C SER A 26 -4.25 -10.99 -6.91
N PHE A 27 -3.04 -10.47 -6.69
CA PHE A 27 -2.08 -10.19 -7.75
C PHE A 27 -1.77 -11.50 -8.47
N SER A 28 -2.31 -11.71 -9.68
CA SER A 28 -2.11 -12.94 -10.45
C SER A 28 -0.80 -12.97 -11.25
N ASP A 29 -0.17 -11.79 -11.43
CA ASP A 29 1.07 -11.60 -12.19
C ASP A 29 2.06 -10.79 -11.34
N GLU A 30 2.80 -11.48 -10.46
CA GLU A 30 3.78 -10.87 -9.53
C GLU A 30 4.91 -10.14 -10.28
N ASP A 31 5.44 -10.70 -11.37
CA ASP A 31 6.52 -10.06 -12.16
C ASP A 31 6.12 -8.68 -12.68
N ARG A 32 4.89 -8.54 -13.18
CA ARG A 32 4.36 -7.27 -13.68
C ARG A 32 4.12 -6.26 -12.56
N LEU A 33 3.79 -6.74 -11.36
CA LEU A 33 3.63 -5.89 -10.19
C LEU A 33 4.98 -5.28 -9.81
N GLU A 34 6.04 -6.09 -9.74
CA GLU A 34 7.38 -5.62 -9.38
C GLU A 34 7.90 -4.53 -10.33
N GLU A 35 7.77 -4.74 -11.65
CA GLU A 35 8.17 -3.74 -12.66
C GLU A 35 7.44 -2.40 -12.46
N GLU A 36 6.13 -2.44 -12.16
CA GLU A 36 5.36 -1.23 -11.91
C GLU A 36 5.69 -0.58 -10.56
N LEU A 37 6.03 -1.37 -9.53
CA LEU A 37 6.50 -0.84 -8.24
C LEU A 37 7.84 -0.13 -8.41
N ASP A 38 8.76 -0.70 -9.18
CA ASP A 38 10.06 -0.08 -9.48
C ASP A 38 9.89 1.23 -10.25
N ALA A 39 8.97 1.27 -11.21
CA ALA A 39 8.65 2.51 -11.92
C ALA A 39 8.02 3.58 -11.00
N CYS A 40 7.39 3.18 -9.88
CA CYS A 40 6.79 4.09 -8.90
C CYS A 40 7.73 4.48 -7.75
N ALA A 41 8.78 3.71 -7.50
CA ALA A 41 9.71 3.92 -6.41
C ALA A 41 10.32 5.34 -6.46
N GLY A 42 10.34 6.02 -5.31
CA GLY A 42 10.84 7.40 -5.18
C GLY A 42 9.94 8.48 -5.81
N GLN A 43 8.83 8.12 -6.49
CA GLN A 43 7.92 9.11 -7.09
C GLN A 43 6.87 9.61 -6.10
N PHE A 44 6.42 8.75 -5.20
CA PHE A 44 5.43 9.02 -4.16
C PHE A 44 5.51 7.97 -3.04
N THR A 45 4.95 8.26 -1.87
CA THR A 45 4.74 7.25 -0.83
C THR A 45 3.34 6.65 -0.93
N CYS A 46 3.13 5.41 -0.47
CA CYS A 46 1.85 4.72 -0.60
C CYS A 46 1.46 3.92 0.64
N ASP A 47 0.33 4.27 1.27
CA ASP A 47 -0.33 3.43 2.26
C ASP A 47 -1.42 2.58 1.60
N VAL A 48 -1.50 1.31 1.96
CA VAL A 48 -2.45 0.35 1.39
C VAL A 48 -3.41 -0.16 2.44
N PHE A 49 -4.69 -0.17 2.10
CA PHE A 49 -5.76 -0.78 2.88
C PHE A 49 -6.39 -1.90 2.07
N ALA A 50 -6.12 -3.13 2.50
CA ALA A 50 -6.64 -4.35 1.92
C ALA A 50 -7.93 -4.74 2.66
N VAL A 51 -9.08 -4.52 2.04
CA VAL A 51 -10.40 -4.71 2.66
C VAL A 51 -10.88 -6.14 2.44
N GLY A 52 -11.39 -6.79 3.48
CA GLY A 52 -11.83 -8.18 3.46
C GLY A 52 -10.83 -9.16 4.05
N VAL A 53 -11.12 -10.46 3.93
CA VAL A 53 -10.48 -11.50 4.74
C VAL A 53 -9.51 -12.42 3.99
N ASP A 54 -9.51 -12.40 2.65
CA ASP A 54 -8.76 -13.35 1.80
C ASP A 54 -7.58 -12.71 1.08
N TRP A 55 -6.60 -12.24 1.86
CA TRP A 55 -5.40 -11.56 1.35
C TRP A 55 -4.13 -12.36 1.54
N LYS A 56 -3.32 -12.44 0.47
CA LYS A 56 -1.90 -12.83 0.60
C LYS A 56 -1.13 -11.62 1.13
N PRO A 57 -0.40 -11.75 2.26
CA PRO A 57 0.28 -10.61 2.86
C PRO A 57 1.50 -10.14 2.05
N ASP A 58 2.24 -11.06 1.43
CA ASP A 58 3.55 -10.76 0.84
C ASP A 58 3.51 -9.67 -0.25
N PRO A 59 2.58 -9.68 -1.23
CA PRO A 59 2.54 -8.63 -2.25
C PRO A 59 2.23 -7.23 -1.69
N LEU A 60 1.38 -7.16 -0.65
CA LEU A 60 1.00 -5.89 -0.02
C LEU A 60 2.14 -5.34 0.84
N LEU A 61 2.87 -6.23 1.53
CA LEU A 61 4.06 -5.86 2.28
C LEU A 61 5.19 -5.39 1.34
N LEU A 62 5.37 -6.06 0.20
CA LEU A 62 6.33 -5.63 -0.83
C LEU A 62 6.00 -4.23 -1.36
N LEU A 63 4.72 -3.96 -1.61
CA LEU A 63 4.26 -2.64 -2.03
C LEU A 63 4.56 -1.58 -0.96
N ALA A 64 4.18 -1.84 0.31
CA ALA A 64 4.41 -0.92 1.42
C ALA A 64 5.92 -0.64 1.62
N GLU A 65 6.76 -1.67 1.48
CA GLU A 65 8.21 -1.53 1.54
C GLU A 65 8.76 -0.67 0.39
N ARG A 66 8.42 -1.00 -0.86
CA ARG A 66 8.93 -0.31 -2.06
C ARG A 66 8.46 1.13 -2.15
N LEU A 67 7.27 1.43 -1.64
CA LEU A 67 6.66 2.75 -1.71
C LEU A 67 6.62 3.46 -0.34
N HIS A 68 7.48 3.05 0.59
CA HIS A 68 7.71 3.74 1.87
C HIS A 68 6.43 4.11 2.62
N GLY A 69 5.50 3.16 2.74
CA GLY A 69 4.26 3.32 3.50
C GLY A 69 3.92 2.08 4.32
N THR A 70 2.63 1.89 4.56
CA THR A 70 2.08 0.83 5.41
C THR A 70 1.09 -0.03 4.63
N ALA A 71 0.91 -1.27 5.08
CA ALA A 71 -0.15 -2.15 4.61
C ALA A 71 -1.04 -2.52 5.80
N GLU A 72 -2.31 -2.13 5.74
CA GLU A 72 -3.33 -2.49 6.71
C GLU A 72 -4.33 -3.47 6.10
N PHE A 73 -4.60 -4.55 6.82
CA PHE A 73 -5.63 -5.53 6.48
C PHE A 73 -6.89 -5.20 7.28
N VAL A 74 -7.96 -4.86 6.57
CA VAL A 74 -9.17 -4.26 7.13
C VAL A 74 -10.34 -5.22 6.93
N ASP A 75 -10.71 -5.93 7.98
CA ASP A 75 -11.93 -6.75 8.00
C ASP A 75 -13.19 -5.85 8.04
N GLU A 76 -13.28 -5.01 9.06
CA GLU A 76 -14.33 -3.99 9.20
C GLU A 76 -13.77 -2.65 9.68
N GLY A 77 -14.46 -1.57 9.32
CA GLY A 77 -14.19 -0.23 9.87
C GLY A 77 -13.07 0.54 9.17
N LEU A 78 -13.03 0.52 7.83
CA LEU A 78 -12.08 1.27 7.00
C LEU A 78 -11.95 2.75 7.39
N GLY A 79 -13.07 3.40 7.78
CA GLY A 79 -13.06 4.80 8.21
C GLY A 79 -12.13 5.06 9.40
N ARG A 80 -12.01 4.11 10.35
CA ARG A 80 -11.04 4.24 11.45
C ARG A 80 -9.63 3.95 10.97
N ALA A 81 -9.47 2.93 10.12
CA ALA A 81 -8.18 2.47 9.63
C ALA A 81 -7.43 3.59 8.90
N ILE A 82 -8.11 4.33 8.02
CA ILE A 82 -7.51 5.45 7.27
C ILE A 82 -6.96 6.56 8.17
N THR A 83 -7.52 6.75 9.37
CA THR A 83 -7.03 7.77 10.30
C THR A 83 -5.79 7.36 11.09
N GLY A 84 -5.49 6.06 11.16
CA GLY A 84 -4.36 5.50 11.90
C GLY A 84 -2.98 5.89 11.35
N PRO A 85 -2.69 5.71 10.06
CA PRO A 85 -1.33 5.93 9.53
C PRO A 85 -0.88 7.40 9.56
N PHE A 86 -1.81 8.36 9.58
CA PHE A 86 -1.47 9.78 9.76
C PHE A 86 -1.08 10.13 11.21
N SER A 87 -1.22 9.19 12.17
CA SER A 87 -0.96 9.42 13.59
C SER A 87 0.51 9.22 14.00
N GLY A 88 1.41 8.85 13.08
CA GLY A 88 2.86 8.89 13.32
C GLY A 88 3.59 7.59 13.00
N CYS A 89 4.82 7.74 12.51
CA CYS A 89 5.78 6.68 12.23
C CYS A 89 5.96 5.70 13.41
N ALA A 90 5.19 4.61 13.43
CA ALA A 90 5.50 3.43 14.22
C ALA A 90 5.83 2.31 13.24
N GLY A 91 7.13 2.08 13.07
CA GLY A 91 7.68 1.14 12.11
C GLY A 91 6.99 -0.21 12.11
N CYS A 92 6.74 -0.70 10.89
CA CYS A 92 6.62 -2.10 10.48
C CYS A 92 6.73 -3.11 11.65
N THR A 93 5.62 -3.38 12.34
CA THR A 93 5.57 -4.49 13.30
C THR A 93 4.96 -5.69 12.61
N ARG A 94 5.87 -6.53 12.10
CA ARG A 94 5.71 -7.89 11.58
C ARG A 94 5.14 -8.86 12.66
N ARG A 95 4.05 -8.50 13.36
CA ARG A 95 3.68 -9.12 14.63
C ARG A 95 2.26 -9.70 14.74
N SER A 96 1.40 -9.64 13.71
CA SER A 96 0.05 -10.24 13.81
C SER A 96 -0.27 -11.38 12.83
N CYS A 97 0.53 -11.65 11.78
CA CYS A 97 0.19 -12.72 10.82
C CYS A 97 0.68 -14.14 11.21
N ARG A 98 1.00 -14.41 12.49
CA ARG A 98 1.21 -15.78 12.99
C ARG A 98 0.21 -16.13 14.08
N SER A 99 -1.02 -16.44 13.68
CA SER A 99 -1.89 -17.37 14.41
C SER A 99 -3.18 -17.68 13.64
N ARG A 100 -3.11 -18.57 12.66
CA ARG A 100 -3.90 -19.81 12.49
C ARG A 100 -3.79 -20.32 11.06
#